data_AF-A0AB33XW71-F1
#
_entry.id   AF-A0AB33XW71-F1
#
_cell.length_a   1.000
_cell.length_b   1.000
_cell.length_c   1.000
_cell.angle_alpha   90.00
_cell.angle_beta   90.00
_cell.angle_gamma   90.00
#
_symmetry.space_group_name_H-M   'P 1'
#
loop_
_entity.id
_entity.type
_entity.pdbx_description
1 polymer ?
#
loop_
_entity_poly.entity_id
_entity_poly.type
_entity_poly.pdbx_seq_one_letter_code
_entity_poly.pdbx_strand_id
1 'polypeptide(L)'
;MIYALQRAVGISADIANGNFGDATNAALKNVQLSVGSTGLLVKIVKYGLYLNSMYSGDFSESFGSDVATSIIRFRKFMKYPNETSGIADYTVIKGLVTSNGDTGRDSIALDTATQLTAEDVKHFRDYGFSIVGRYLTGTVGTDFKPKNLTPTEIKTILDGGMKFFPIYEDGGYVETYFTASQGKADARTAIKAALNLGLPAGTVIYFAVDVDLQEGDIAGTVIPYIRAVQDILSSSIYQTGIYGTRNVCLHAEKAGIGYSFVANMSYGWSGNLGFKMPSNWAFDQFGEYPIYGVDIDQIASSGLDAGISKVSESSTSKNSAFFSQLQSVEQLAFAYIQSLKGTVPVPREAYPLIAQFYRQFNYTGLSWSALAGTIDTAWLAKANDSLNVSTLKDIEPLFDNVSGIQVDVAHLMATLNALLFWGFPSTASGIQDLGGWLGDLLTAMEKAHQDVSKFTSFYESIYSHIGTAGVFSTEDVLADVDAINLYSNIKGQQELVNGRSFSLICKDYFSDFGNENRFNSFLNNRFNGNSNTMLSDTQILLKGGTGDWGAAYSVALFEFRKQLGLYDYSSDDIMDTAKAFQQFIDRHL
;
A
#
# COMPACT_ATOMS: atom_id res chain seq x y z
N MET A 1 12.87 -22.90 -29.59
CA MET A 1 14.05 -23.41 -28.84
C MET A 1 13.90 -24.88 -28.45
N ILE A 2 12.78 -25.30 -27.84
CA ILE A 2 12.55 -26.70 -27.42
C ILE A 2 12.67 -27.69 -28.59
N TYR A 3 12.12 -27.38 -29.77
CA TYR A 3 12.30 -28.25 -30.94
C TYR A 3 13.78 -28.48 -31.29
N ALA A 4 14.60 -27.43 -31.27
CA ALA A 4 16.04 -27.55 -31.52
C ALA A 4 16.74 -28.39 -30.43
N LEU A 5 16.32 -28.25 -29.17
CA LEU A 5 16.80 -29.07 -28.05
C LEU A 5 16.50 -30.54 -28.29
N GLN A 6 15.26 -30.88 -28.65
CA GLN A 6 14.85 -32.25 -28.97
C GLN A 6 15.74 -32.86 -30.08
N ARG A 7 15.98 -32.12 -31.16
CA ARG A 7 16.85 -32.58 -32.25
C ARG A 7 18.31 -32.74 -31.80
N ALA A 8 18.81 -31.84 -30.96
CA ALA A 8 20.19 -31.88 -30.45
C ALA A 8 20.44 -33.07 -29.50
N VAL A 9 19.41 -33.55 -28.80
CA VAL A 9 19.49 -34.75 -27.94
C VAL A 9 19.08 -36.05 -28.67
N GLY A 10 18.92 -36.00 -29.99
CA GLY A 10 18.72 -37.19 -30.83
C GLY A 10 17.27 -37.62 -31.03
N ILE A 11 16.26 -36.86 -30.57
CA ILE A 11 14.84 -37.16 -30.86
C ILE A 11 14.60 -36.89 -32.34
N SER A 12 14.08 -37.87 -33.09
CA SER A 12 13.88 -37.81 -34.55
C SER A 12 12.91 -36.68 -34.97
N ALA A 13 12.98 -36.24 -36.22
CA ALA A 13 12.23 -35.05 -36.68
C ALA A 13 10.71 -35.28 -36.71
N ASP A 14 10.29 -36.54 -36.89
CA ASP A 14 8.92 -37.03 -36.87
C ASP A 14 8.35 -37.15 -35.43
N ILE A 15 9.21 -37.21 -34.41
CA ILE A 15 8.80 -37.23 -32.99
C ILE A 15 8.92 -35.84 -32.34
N ALA A 16 9.94 -35.07 -32.71
CA ALA A 16 10.15 -33.71 -32.20
C ALA A 16 8.96 -32.81 -32.55
N ASN A 17 8.40 -32.14 -31.55
CA ASN A 17 7.17 -31.38 -31.68
C ASN A 17 7.21 -30.01 -30.99
N GLY A 18 8.34 -29.66 -30.36
CA GLY A 18 8.49 -28.40 -29.63
C GLY A 18 7.87 -28.37 -28.23
N ASN A 19 7.24 -29.46 -27.78
CA ASN A 19 6.72 -29.59 -26.42
C ASN A 19 7.72 -30.30 -25.50
N PHE A 20 7.90 -29.79 -24.29
CA PHE A 20 8.81 -30.39 -23.30
C PHE A 20 8.09 -31.49 -22.51
N GLY A 21 7.94 -32.67 -23.10
CA GLY A 21 7.30 -33.84 -22.48
C GLY A 21 8.28 -34.95 -22.05
N ASP A 22 7.74 -36.13 -21.76
CA ASP A 22 8.48 -37.28 -21.21
C ASP A 22 9.67 -37.72 -22.05
N ALA A 23 9.56 -37.71 -23.38
CA ALA A 23 10.68 -38.04 -24.26
C ALA A 23 11.85 -37.05 -24.10
N THR A 24 11.55 -35.75 -23.99
CA THR A 24 12.55 -34.71 -23.75
C THR A 24 13.15 -34.85 -22.34
N ASN A 25 12.33 -35.15 -21.33
CA ASN A 25 12.80 -35.43 -19.96
C ASN A 25 13.78 -36.61 -19.94
N ALA A 26 13.42 -37.73 -20.55
CA ALA A 26 14.24 -38.93 -20.59
C ALA A 26 15.58 -38.69 -21.32
N ALA A 27 15.55 -37.97 -22.45
CA ALA A 27 16.74 -37.67 -23.23
C ALA A 27 17.73 -36.73 -22.50
N LEU A 28 17.24 -35.88 -21.59
CA LEU A 28 18.07 -34.92 -20.85
C LEU A 28 18.55 -35.42 -19.49
N LYS A 29 17.96 -36.50 -18.95
CA LYS A 29 18.19 -36.95 -17.57
C LYS A 29 19.67 -37.14 -17.20
N ASN A 30 20.49 -37.59 -18.15
CA ASN A 30 21.92 -37.86 -17.95
C ASN A 30 22.84 -36.85 -18.65
N VAL A 31 22.30 -35.75 -19.18
CA VAL A 31 23.11 -34.73 -19.85
C VAL A 31 23.86 -33.90 -18.82
N GLN A 32 25.16 -33.76 -19.03
CA GLN A 32 26.01 -32.82 -18.31
C GLN A 32 26.98 -32.16 -19.29
N LEU A 33 26.89 -30.84 -19.43
CA LEU A 33 27.85 -30.03 -20.19
C LEU A 33 28.72 -29.21 -19.26
N SER A 34 30.03 -29.19 -19.52
CA SER A 34 31.03 -28.51 -18.71
C SER A 34 32.12 -27.90 -19.60
N VAL A 35 33.10 -27.22 -19.00
CA VAL A 35 34.22 -26.62 -19.74
C VAL A 35 34.90 -27.68 -20.60
N GLY A 36 35.04 -27.40 -21.90
CA GLY A 36 35.58 -28.33 -22.90
C GLY A 36 34.53 -29.16 -23.63
N SER A 37 33.26 -29.18 -23.19
CA SER A 37 32.16 -29.75 -23.97
C SER A 37 31.99 -29.01 -25.30
N THR A 38 31.58 -29.74 -26.34
CA THR A 38 31.31 -29.19 -27.68
C THR A 38 29.99 -29.70 -28.24
N GLY A 39 29.39 -28.93 -29.15
CA GLY A 39 28.29 -29.37 -30.01
C GLY A 39 27.03 -28.49 -29.93
N LEU A 40 26.00 -28.88 -30.67
CA LEU A 40 24.75 -28.12 -30.78
C LEU A 40 24.08 -27.85 -29.42
N LEU A 41 24.18 -28.79 -28.47
CA LEU A 41 23.57 -28.62 -27.15
C LEU A 41 24.22 -27.48 -26.35
N VAL A 42 25.54 -27.28 -26.48
CA VAL A 42 26.26 -26.14 -25.90
C VAL A 42 25.71 -24.83 -26.47
N LYS A 43 25.51 -24.79 -27.79
CA LYS A 43 24.97 -23.60 -28.47
C LYS A 43 23.55 -23.28 -27.99
N ILE A 44 22.71 -24.30 -27.77
CA ILE A 44 21.36 -24.13 -27.21
C ILE A 44 21.42 -23.59 -25.77
N VAL A 45 22.30 -24.11 -24.92
CA VAL A 45 22.50 -23.58 -23.55
C VAL A 45 22.93 -22.11 -23.60
N LYS A 46 23.85 -21.73 -24.47
CA LYS A 46 24.28 -20.33 -24.65
C LYS A 46 23.10 -19.43 -25.07
N TYR A 47 22.26 -19.85 -26.02
CA TYR A 47 21.06 -19.11 -26.40
C TYR A 47 20.05 -19.01 -25.27
N GLY A 48 19.81 -20.09 -24.52
CA GLY A 48 18.96 -20.05 -23.33
C GLY A 48 19.45 -19.04 -22.31
N LEU A 49 20.76 -19.04 -22.02
CA LEU A 49 21.38 -18.06 -21.11
C LEU A 49 21.24 -16.63 -21.64
N TYR A 50 21.44 -16.42 -22.94
CA TYR A 50 21.28 -15.10 -23.58
C TYR A 50 19.85 -14.57 -23.44
N LEU A 51 18.83 -15.39 -23.73
CA LEU A 51 17.42 -15.03 -23.59
C LEU A 51 17.06 -14.67 -22.14
N ASN A 52 17.71 -15.31 -21.17
CA ASN A 52 17.57 -15.00 -19.75
C ASN A 52 18.51 -13.88 -19.25
N SER A 53 19.15 -13.13 -20.16
CA SER A 53 20.08 -12.02 -19.84
C SER A 53 21.29 -12.44 -18.99
N MET A 54 21.74 -13.69 -19.10
CA MET A 54 22.85 -14.26 -18.31
C MET A 54 24.15 -14.40 -19.09
N TYR A 55 24.13 -14.29 -20.42
CA TYR A 55 25.28 -14.52 -21.29
C TYR A 55 25.29 -13.57 -22.50
N SER A 56 26.46 -13.06 -22.87
CA SER A 56 26.64 -12.15 -24.01
C SER A 56 27.94 -12.44 -24.80
N GLY A 57 28.51 -13.63 -24.61
CA GLY A 57 29.73 -14.08 -25.29
C GLY A 57 29.46 -14.62 -26.70
N ASP A 58 30.40 -15.39 -27.24
CA ASP A 58 30.21 -16.01 -28.56
C ASP A 58 29.18 -17.15 -28.53
N PHE A 59 28.56 -17.42 -29.67
CA PHE A 59 27.60 -18.51 -29.86
C PHE A 59 28.20 -19.68 -30.66
N SER A 60 29.50 -19.91 -30.52
CA SER A 60 30.15 -21.13 -31.02
C SER A 60 29.67 -22.35 -30.23
N GLU A 61 29.98 -23.52 -30.75
CA GLU A 61 29.63 -24.80 -30.12
C GLU A 61 30.56 -25.18 -28.96
N SER A 62 31.55 -24.33 -28.60
CA SER A 62 32.50 -24.60 -27.53
C SER A 62 32.02 -24.09 -26.17
N PHE A 63 32.10 -24.92 -25.14
CA PHE A 63 31.72 -24.56 -23.77
C PHE A 63 32.96 -24.04 -23.01
N GLY A 64 33.01 -22.72 -22.80
CA GLY A 64 34.09 -22.03 -22.10
C GLY A 64 33.82 -21.76 -20.62
N SER A 65 34.81 -21.16 -19.95
CA SER A 65 34.71 -20.74 -18.53
C SER A 65 33.70 -19.60 -18.32
N ASP A 66 33.48 -18.79 -19.35
CA ASP A 66 32.45 -17.76 -19.40
C ASP A 66 31.03 -18.36 -19.32
N VAL A 67 30.77 -19.45 -20.07
CA VAL A 67 29.48 -20.18 -20.01
C VAL A 67 29.27 -20.79 -18.63
N ALA A 68 30.30 -21.43 -18.06
CA ALA A 68 30.25 -21.95 -16.69
C ALA A 68 29.93 -20.83 -15.67
N THR A 69 30.55 -19.66 -15.83
CA THR A 69 30.29 -18.49 -14.97
C THR A 69 28.85 -18.00 -15.10
N SER A 70 28.30 -17.94 -16.32
CA SER A 70 26.91 -17.59 -16.57
C SER A 70 25.92 -18.59 -15.95
N ILE A 71 26.24 -19.89 -15.96
CA ILE A 71 25.42 -20.92 -15.32
C ILE A 71 25.40 -20.75 -13.81
N ILE A 72 26.56 -20.48 -13.19
CA ILE A 72 26.64 -20.18 -11.75
C ILE A 72 25.76 -18.97 -11.40
N ARG A 73 25.79 -17.90 -12.22
CA ARG A 73 24.91 -16.74 -12.03
C ARG A 73 23.44 -17.11 -12.15
N PHE A 74 23.08 -17.89 -13.18
CA PHE A 74 21.71 -18.33 -13.40
C PHE A 74 21.18 -19.19 -12.25
N ARG A 75 21.97 -20.15 -11.75
CA ARG A 75 21.59 -20.99 -10.60
C ARG A 75 21.34 -20.15 -9.34
N LYS A 76 22.27 -19.26 -9.01
CA LYS A 76 22.13 -18.35 -7.85
C LYS A 76 20.91 -17.46 -7.98
N PHE A 77 20.65 -16.96 -9.17
CA PHE A 77 19.51 -16.11 -9.45
C PHE A 77 18.18 -16.85 -9.35
N MET A 78 18.09 -18.10 -9.81
CA MET A 78 16.89 -18.95 -9.74
C MET A 78 16.78 -19.78 -8.46
N LYS A 79 17.76 -19.70 -7.54
CA LYS A 79 17.87 -20.53 -6.33
C LYS A 79 17.86 -22.04 -6.62
N TYR A 80 18.52 -22.44 -7.71
CA TYR A 80 18.65 -23.85 -8.04
C TYR A 80 19.72 -24.54 -7.17
N PRO A 81 19.57 -25.85 -6.90
CA PRO A 81 20.60 -26.64 -6.23
C PRO A 81 21.97 -26.53 -6.89
N ASN A 82 23.02 -26.77 -6.12
CA ASN A 82 24.42 -26.69 -6.56
C ASN A 82 24.77 -25.31 -7.15
N GLU A 83 24.42 -24.22 -6.44
CA GLU A 83 24.56 -22.83 -6.91
C GLU A 83 25.97 -22.43 -7.41
N THR A 84 27.02 -23.12 -6.96
CA THR A 84 28.41 -22.87 -7.37
C THR A 84 28.87 -23.73 -8.55
N SER A 85 28.01 -24.61 -9.07
CA SER A 85 28.33 -25.48 -10.20
C SER A 85 28.15 -24.76 -11.53
N GLY A 86 29.21 -24.75 -12.35
CA GLY A 86 29.19 -24.28 -13.73
C GLY A 86 28.73 -25.31 -14.75
N ILE A 87 28.18 -26.44 -14.30
CA ILE A 87 27.69 -27.52 -15.17
C ILE A 87 26.26 -27.21 -15.62
N ALA A 88 25.99 -27.32 -16.92
CA ALA A 88 24.63 -27.37 -17.44
C ALA A 88 24.12 -28.80 -17.42
N ASP A 89 23.33 -29.12 -16.40
CA ASP A 89 22.62 -30.38 -16.20
C ASP A 89 21.13 -30.24 -16.57
N TYR A 90 20.34 -31.29 -16.30
CA TYR A 90 18.90 -31.29 -16.52
C TYR A 90 18.20 -30.06 -15.93
N THR A 91 18.49 -29.70 -14.68
CA THR A 91 17.86 -28.57 -13.98
C THR A 91 18.14 -27.24 -14.70
N VAL A 92 19.39 -26.99 -15.08
CA VAL A 92 19.76 -25.79 -15.83
C VAL A 92 19.12 -25.79 -17.22
N ILE A 93 19.27 -26.87 -17.98
CA ILE A 93 18.77 -26.92 -19.36
C ILE A 93 17.26 -26.74 -19.41
N LYS A 94 16.52 -27.40 -18.52
CA LYS A 94 15.05 -27.25 -18.45
C LYS A 94 14.65 -25.85 -18.02
N GLY A 95 15.28 -25.31 -16.96
CA GLY A 95 15.00 -23.95 -16.48
C GLY A 95 15.30 -22.83 -17.50
N LEU A 96 16.18 -23.08 -18.47
CA LEU A 96 16.44 -22.14 -19.56
C LEU A 96 15.36 -22.14 -20.65
N VAL A 97 14.57 -23.22 -20.77
CA VAL A 97 13.66 -23.42 -21.92
C VAL A 97 12.18 -23.60 -21.54
N THR A 98 11.86 -23.85 -20.27
CA THR A 98 10.49 -23.84 -19.74
C THR A 98 10.41 -22.93 -18.52
N SER A 99 9.25 -22.27 -18.32
CA SER A 99 9.06 -21.33 -17.21
C SER A 99 9.09 -22.01 -15.84
N ASN A 100 8.42 -23.16 -15.71
CA ASN A 100 8.39 -23.97 -14.49
C ASN A 100 9.73 -24.69 -14.19
N GLY A 101 10.62 -24.79 -15.18
CA GLY A 101 11.91 -25.45 -15.02
C GLY A 101 11.81 -26.89 -14.51
N ASP A 102 12.77 -27.28 -13.67
CA ASP A 102 12.75 -28.58 -13.00
C ASP A 102 11.76 -28.59 -11.85
N THR A 103 10.64 -29.31 -12.03
CA THR A 103 9.56 -29.41 -11.05
C THR A 103 9.85 -30.43 -9.95
N GLY A 104 10.94 -31.20 -10.08
CA GLY A 104 11.42 -32.10 -9.02
C GLY A 104 12.43 -31.45 -8.07
N ARG A 105 12.66 -30.13 -8.18
CA ARG A 105 13.58 -29.41 -7.32
C ARG A 105 12.96 -29.15 -5.94
N ASP A 106 13.79 -29.19 -4.91
CA ASP A 106 13.40 -28.79 -3.56
C ASP A 106 13.12 -27.28 -3.49
N SER A 107 12.23 -26.89 -2.58
CA SER A 107 11.97 -25.50 -2.25
C SER A 107 11.47 -25.36 -0.81
N ILE A 108 11.27 -24.13 -0.37
CA ILE A 108 10.94 -23.83 1.05
C ILE A 108 9.58 -23.15 1.22
N ALA A 109 8.86 -22.90 0.13
CA ALA A 109 7.57 -22.23 0.15
C ALA A 109 6.51 -23.03 -0.62
N LEU A 110 5.26 -22.81 -0.28
CA LEU A 110 4.09 -23.29 -1.02
C LEU A 110 2.98 -22.25 -0.95
N ASP A 111 1.95 -22.35 -1.76
CA ASP A 111 0.64 -21.74 -1.49
C ASP A 111 -0.48 -22.79 -1.58
N THR A 112 -1.63 -22.46 -0.98
CA THR A 112 -2.82 -23.30 -1.04
C THR A 112 -4.06 -22.50 -0.72
N ALA A 113 -5.19 -22.85 -1.33
CA ALA A 113 -6.49 -22.28 -1.02
C ALA A 113 -7.09 -22.83 0.28
N THR A 114 -6.66 -24.01 0.75
CA THR A 114 -7.25 -24.66 1.93
C THR A 114 -6.85 -23.93 3.22
N GLN A 115 -7.83 -23.65 4.09
CA GLN A 115 -7.56 -23.17 5.44
C GLN A 115 -6.85 -24.24 6.28
N LEU A 116 -5.76 -23.87 6.93
CA LEU A 116 -4.83 -24.81 7.52
C LEU A 116 -5.18 -25.16 8.97
N THR A 117 -5.09 -26.45 9.29
CA THR A 117 -5.06 -26.96 10.66
C THR A 117 -3.62 -27.08 11.17
N ALA A 118 -3.46 -27.34 12.48
CA ALA A 118 -2.14 -27.58 13.06
C ALA A 118 -1.46 -28.84 12.50
N GLU A 119 -2.25 -29.83 12.07
CA GLU A 119 -1.75 -31.05 11.46
C GLU A 119 -1.20 -30.78 10.05
N ASP A 120 -1.91 -29.98 9.24
CA ASP A 120 -1.45 -29.57 7.91
C ASP A 120 -0.12 -28.80 8.00
N VAL A 121 -0.05 -27.82 8.92
CA VAL A 121 1.18 -27.04 9.15
C VAL A 121 2.33 -27.95 9.56
N LYS A 122 2.09 -28.94 10.44
CA LYS A 122 3.11 -29.93 10.81
C LYS A 122 3.56 -30.75 9.60
N HIS A 123 2.63 -31.24 8.77
CA HIS A 123 2.97 -31.98 7.56
C HIS A 123 3.82 -31.15 6.60
N PHE A 124 3.48 -29.88 6.38
CA PHE A 124 4.28 -28.99 5.55
C PHE A 124 5.69 -28.78 6.11
N ARG A 125 5.85 -28.62 7.43
CA ARG A 125 7.15 -28.55 8.09
C ARG A 125 7.97 -29.83 7.89
N ASP A 126 7.35 -31.00 8.04
CA ASP A 126 8.01 -32.29 7.86
C ASP A 126 8.48 -32.50 6.41
N TYR A 127 7.77 -31.92 5.43
CA TYR A 127 8.16 -31.87 4.03
C TYR A 127 9.25 -30.82 3.71
N GLY A 128 9.66 -30.01 4.68
CA GLY A 128 10.72 -29.01 4.53
C GLY A 128 10.25 -27.58 4.21
N PHE A 129 8.93 -27.34 4.17
CA PHE A 129 8.40 -26.00 3.94
C PHE A 129 8.53 -25.11 5.18
N SER A 130 8.68 -23.81 4.94
CA SER A 130 8.85 -22.80 6.00
C SER A 130 8.05 -21.51 5.75
N ILE A 131 7.50 -21.34 4.55
CA ILE A 131 6.70 -20.19 4.16
C ILE A 131 5.45 -20.70 3.43
N VAL A 132 4.27 -20.16 3.74
CA VAL A 132 3.03 -20.49 3.03
C VAL A 132 2.31 -19.23 2.50
N GLY A 133 1.99 -19.20 1.21
CA GLY A 133 1.11 -18.20 0.61
C GLY A 133 -0.33 -18.48 0.99
N ARG A 134 -1.05 -17.48 1.51
CA ARG A 134 -2.45 -17.63 1.94
C ARG A 134 -3.28 -16.42 1.54
N TYR A 135 -4.55 -16.67 1.22
CA TYR A 135 -5.46 -15.65 0.69
C TYR A 135 -6.01 -14.74 1.78
N LEU A 136 -6.10 -13.45 1.54
CA LEU A 136 -6.71 -12.49 2.48
C LEU A 136 -8.23 -12.65 2.55
N THR A 137 -8.86 -13.01 1.44
CA THR A 137 -10.31 -12.97 1.24
C THR A 137 -10.78 -14.16 0.38
N GLY A 138 -12.10 -14.25 0.22
CA GLY A 138 -12.71 -15.10 -0.80
C GLY A 138 -12.98 -16.56 -0.40
N THR A 139 -13.46 -17.29 -1.40
CA THR A 139 -13.79 -18.72 -1.34
C THR A 139 -13.25 -19.45 -2.59
N VAL A 140 -13.25 -20.78 -2.57
CA VAL A 140 -12.76 -21.63 -3.68
C VAL A 140 -13.77 -22.73 -4.03
N GLY A 141 -13.77 -23.11 -5.31
CA GLY A 141 -14.64 -24.16 -5.86
C GLY A 141 -16.11 -23.76 -5.99
N THR A 142 -16.91 -24.64 -6.59
CA THR A 142 -18.36 -24.40 -6.79
C THR A 142 -19.17 -24.40 -5.50
N ASP A 143 -18.61 -24.97 -4.43
CA ASP A 143 -19.24 -25.05 -3.11
C ASP A 143 -18.85 -23.87 -2.20
N PHE A 144 -18.11 -22.88 -2.72
CA PHE A 144 -17.69 -21.67 -2.00
C PHE A 144 -17.00 -21.96 -0.65
N LYS A 145 -16.03 -22.88 -0.65
CA LYS A 145 -15.26 -23.20 0.56
C LYS A 145 -14.39 -22.00 0.96
N PRO A 146 -14.36 -21.58 2.23
CA PRO A 146 -13.52 -20.46 2.66
C PRO A 146 -12.04 -20.69 2.31
N LYS A 147 -11.42 -19.72 1.62
CA LYS A 147 -9.97 -19.73 1.36
C LYS A 147 -9.20 -18.67 2.15
N ASN A 148 -9.92 -17.70 2.72
CA ASN A 148 -9.37 -16.55 3.41
C ASN A 148 -8.66 -16.92 4.72
N LEU A 149 -7.63 -16.15 5.08
CA LEU A 149 -6.96 -16.21 6.37
C LEU A 149 -7.92 -15.86 7.50
N THR A 150 -7.67 -16.46 8.66
CA THR A 150 -8.32 -16.11 9.93
C THR A 150 -7.29 -15.87 11.02
N PRO A 151 -7.61 -15.14 12.10
CA PRO A 151 -6.69 -14.98 13.23
C PRO A 151 -6.24 -16.31 13.84
N THR A 152 -7.14 -17.31 13.89
CA THR A 152 -6.84 -18.66 14.38
C THR A 152 -5.85 -19.39 13.47
N GLU A 153 -6.04 -19.30 12.15
CA GLU A 153 -5.14 -19.92 11.17
C GLU A 153 -3.76 -19.25 11.20
N ILE A 154 -3.69 -17.92 11.25
CA ILE A 154 -2.42 -17.17 11.39
C ILE A 154 -1.67 -17.66 12.62
N LYS A 155 -2.33 -17.77 13.77
CA LYS A 155 -1.73 -18.28 15.00
C LYS A 155 -1.22 -19.72 14.80
N THR A 156 -1.99 -20.57 14.13
CA THR A 156 -1.63 -21.96 13.84
C THR A 156 -0.37 -22.06 12.98
N ILE A 157 -0.27 -21.26 11.91
CA ILE A 157 0.90 -21.19 11.03
C ILE A 157 2.15 -20.74 11.82
N LEU A 158 2.03 -19.64 12.58
CA LEU A 158 3.15 -19.06 13.32
C LEU A 158 3.63 -19.98 14.46
N ASP A 159 2.71 -20.56 15.24
CA ASP A 159 3.05 -21.51 16.32
C ASP A 159 3.68 -22.80 15.78
N GLY A 160 3.29 -23.22 14.57
CA GLY A 160 3.92 -24.33 13.87
C GLY A 160 5.32 -24.01 13.29
N GLY A 161 5.81 -22.78 13.49
CA GLY A 161 7.13 -22.35 13.05
C GLY A 161 7.22 -22.06 11.55
N MET A 162 6.09 -21.86 10.88
CA MET A 162 6.03 -21.35 9.51
C MET A 162 5.82 -19.84 9.50
N LYS A 163 6.21 -19.22 8.39
CA LYS A 163 5.84 -17.86 8.02
C LYS A 163 4.76 -17.90 6.94
N PHE A 164 4.16 -16.76 6.64
CA PHE A 164 3.21 -16.67 5.53
C PHE A 164 3.34 -15.36 4.75
N PHE A 165 2.81 -15.31 3.53
CA PHE A 165 2.65 -14.07 2.78
C PHE A 165 1.20 -13.98 2.23
N PRO A 166 0.61 -12.77 2.18
CA PRO A 166 -0.78 -12.59 1.80
C PRO A 166 -0.98 -12.47 0.28
N ILE A 167 -1.98 -13.19 -0.23
CA ILE A 167 -2.44 -13.16 -1.62
C ILE A 167 -3.83 -12.51 -1.64
N TYR A 168 -4.10 -11.62 -2.61
CA TYR A 168 -5.44 -11.10 -2.88
C TYR A 168 -5.94 -11.61 -4.23
N GLU A 169 -7.07 -12.30 -4.22
CA GLU A 169 -7.69 -12.89 -5.40
C GLU A 169 -9.19 -13.15 -5.17
N ASP A 170 -10.04 -12.14 -5.37
CA ASP A 170 -11.51 -12.28 -5.39
C ASP A 170 -12.06 -12.28 -6.84
N GLY A 171 -11.18 -12.53 -7.81
CA GLY A 171 -11.44 -12.47 -9.24
C GLY A 171 -10.14 -12.74 -10.00
N GLY A 172 -9.86 -11.99 -11.06
CA GLY A 172 -8.56 -12.04 -11.74
C GLY A 172 -8.36 -13.15 -12.78
N TYR A 173 -9.37 -14.01 -12.98
CA TYR A 173 -9.32 -15.11 -13.96
C TYR A 173 -9.91 -14.74 -15.35
N VAL A 174 -10.25 -13.47 -15.58
CA VAL A 174 -10.70 -12.94 -16.87
C VAL A 174 -10.12 -11.55 -17.14
N GLU A 175 -9.81 -11.26 -18.40
CA GLU A 175 -9.19 -9.99 -18.82
C GLU A 175 -10.01 -8.75 -18.43
N THR A 176 -11.34 -8.81 -18.58
CA THR A 176 -12.25 -7.69 -18.30
C THR A 176 -12.32 -7.29 -16.82
N TYR A 177 -11.76 -8.10 -15.93
CA TYR A 177 -11.62 -7.78 -14.51
C TYR A 177 -10.63 -6.63 -14.29
N PHE A 178 -9.56 -6.57 -15.09
CA PHE A 178 -8.44 -5.65 -14.87
C PHE A 178 -8.74 -4.24 -15.39
N THR A 179 -9.44 -3.48 -14.55
CA THR A 179 -9.72 -2.05 -14.77
C THR A 179 -9.17 -1.21 -13.61
N ALA A 180 -8.95 0.08 -13.82
CA ALA A 180 -8.52 0.99 -12.75
C ALA A 180 -9.53 1.04 -11.59
N SER A 181 -10.83 1.07 -11.90
CA SER A 181 -11.89 1.06 -10.88
C SER A 181 -11.89 -0.22 -10.04
N GLN A 182 -11.67 -1.38 -10.68
CA GLN A 182 -11.53 -2.65 -9.97
C GLN A 182 -10.28 -2.64 -9.09
N GLY A 183 -9.15 -2.14 -9.59
CA GLY A 183 -7.91 -2.03 -8.82
C GLY A 183 -8.06 -1.18 -7.55
N LYS A 184 -8.78 -0.05 -7.63
CA LYS A 184 -9.12 0.74 -6.44
C LYS A 184 -9.95 -0.05 -5.43
N ALA A 185 -10.99 -0.76 -5.88
CA ALA A 185 -11.87 -1.54 -5.02
C ALA A 185 -11.13 -2.70 -4.34
N ASP A 186 -10.29 -3.39 -5.09
CA ASP A 186 -9.48 -4.51 -4.61
C ASP A 186 -8.46 -4.08 -3.58
N ALA A 187 -7.73 -2.98 -3.85
CA ALA A 187 -6.76 -2.45 -2.91
C ALA A 187 -7.40 -2.06 -1.57
N ARG A 188 -8.56 -1.37 -1.58
CA ARG A 188 -9.30 -1.03 -0.36
C ARG A 188 -9.73 -2.29 0.41
N THR A 189 -10.23 -3.31 -0.30
CA THR A 189 -10.65 -4.59 0.30
C THR A 189 -9.46 -5.32 0.93
N ALA A 190 -8.33 -5.39 0.22
CA ALA A 190 -7.11 -6.03 0.69
C ALA A 190 -6.53 -5.34 1.93
N ILE A 191 -6.43 -4.01 1.93
CA ILE A 191 -5.94 -3.23 3.08
C ILE A 191 -6.83 -3.49 4.29
N LYS A 192 -8.15 -3.43 4.12
CA LYS A 192 -9.13 -3.68 5.20
C LYS A 192 -8.96 -5.09 5.78
N ALA A 193 -8.87 -6.12 4.93
CA ALA A 193 -8.66 -7.49 5.39
C ALA A 193 -7.32 -7.63 6.15
N ALA A 194 -6.24 -7.07 5.62
CA ALA A 194 -4.92 -7.13 6.23
C ALA A 194 -4.87 -6.40 7.59
N LEU A 195 -5.46 -5.20 7.72
CA LEU A 195 -5.55 -4.46 8.99
C LEU A 195 -6.34 -5.22 10.05
N ASN A 196 -7.46 -5.83 9.67
CA ASN A 196 -8.28 -6.63 10.57
C ASN A 196 -7.54 -7.89 11.07
N LEU A 197 -6.69 -8.47 10.23
CA LEU A 197 -5.83 -9.61 10.58
C LEU A 197 -4.57 -9.20 11.35
N GLY A 198 -4.33 -7.89 11.53
CA GLY A 198 -3.17 -7.38 12.26
C GLY A 198 -1.85 -7.56 11.51
N LEU A 199 -1.87 -7.58 10.18
CA LEU A 199 -0.63 -7.72 9.40
C LEU A 199 0.29 -6.51 9.64
N PRO A 200 1.61 -6.71 9.78
CA PRO A 200 2.53 -5.64 10.13
C PRO A 200 2.71 -4.63 8.98
N ALA A 201 3.05 -3.39 9.33
CA ALA A 201 3.47 -2.38 8.36
C ALA A 201 4.63 -2.87 7.50
N GLY A 202 4.62 -2.51 6.22
CA GLY A 202 5.56 -2.96 5.20
C GLY A 202 5.22 -4.33 4.59
N THR A 203 4.15 -5.00 5.02
CA THR A 203 3.72 -6.27 4.40
C THR A 203 3.44 -6.06 2.91
N VAL A 204 3.98 -6.96 2.07
CA VAL A 204 3.68 -7.01 0.63
C VAL A 204 2.42 -7.84 0.42
N ILE A 205 1.42 -7.28 -0.27
CA ILE A 205 0.21 -8.00 -0.68
C ILE A 205 0.30 -8.31 -2.17
N TYR A 206 0.23 -9.60 -2.54
CA TYR A 206 0.33 -10.03 -3.93
C TYR A 206 -1.07 -10.09 -4.57
N PHE A 207 -1.34 -9.15 -5.48
CA PHE A 207 -2.60 -9.10 -6.24
C PHE A 207 -2.53 -10.06 -7.42
N ALA A 208 -3.50 -10.96 -7.55
CA ALA A 208 -3.45 -12.02 -8.54
C ALA A 208 -3.94 -11.59 -9.93
N VAL A 209 -3.11 -11.85 -10.94
CA VAL A 209 -3.44 -11.81 -12.37
C VAL A 209 -3.40 -13.24 -12.89
N ASP A 210 -4.42 -14.02 -12.54
CA ASP A 210 -4.50 -15.46 -12.84
C ASP A 210 -5.18 -15.74 -14.19
N VAL A 211 -4.70 -15.08 -15.23
CA VAL A 211 -5.18 -15.26 -16.62
C VAL A 211 -4.04 -15.06 -17.61
N ASP A 212 -4.08 -15.78 -18.72
CA ASP A 212 -3.10 -15.65 -19.81
C ASP A 212 -3.36 -14.37 -20.64
N LEU A 213 -2.76 -13.25 -20.21
CA LEU A 213 -2.78 -11.99 -20.97
C LEU A 213 -1.72 -11.99 -22.07
N GLN A 214 -2.14 -11.66 -23.29
CA GLN A 214 -1.23 -11.45 -24.41
C GLN A 214 -0.54 -10.08 -24.29
N GLU A 215 0.66 -9.95 -24.90
CA GLU A 215 1.46 -8.72 -24.86
C GLU A 215 0.67 -7.46 -25.28
N GLY A 216 -0.24 -7.59 -26.26
CA GLY A 216 -1.05 -6.49 -26.77
C GLY A 216 -2.07 -5.95 -25.77
N ASP A 217 -2.54 -6.79 -24.84
CA ASP A 217 -3.65 -6.46 -23.95
C ASP A 217 -3.17 -5.90 -22.61
N ILE A 218 -1.94 -6.23 -22.19
CA ILE A 218 -1.35 -5.85 -20.89
C ILE A 218 -1.40 -4.34 -20.65
N ALA A 219 -1.01 -3.53 -21.64
CA ALA A 219 -0.93 -2.08 -21.48
C ALA A 219 -2.30 -1.43 -21.24
N GLY A 220 -3.38 -2.01 -21.81
CA GLY A 220 -4.74 -1.50 -21.70
C GLY A 220 -5.55 -2.07 -20.53
N THR A 221 -5.05 -3.12 -19.87
CA THR A 221 -5.80 -3.87 -18.85
C THR A 221 -5.06 -3.87 -17.50
N VAL A 222 -4.06 -4.75 -17.35
CA VAL A 222 -3.37 -4.99 -16.09
C VAL A 222 -2.55 -3.78 -15.62
N ILE A 223 -1.98 -2.98 -16.52
CA ILE A 223 -1.21 -1.79 -16.12
C ILE A 223 -2.10 -0.72 -15.48
N PRO A 224 -3.25 -0.31 -16.06
CA PRO A 224 -4.22 0.54 -15.38
C PRO A 224 -4.68 0.01 -14.03
N TYR A 225 -4.94 -1.31 -13.93
CA TYR A 225 -5.31 -1.96 -12.68
C TYR A 225 -4.20 -1.84 -11.62
N ILE A 226 -2.96 -2.24 -11.95
CA ILE A 226 -1.82 -2.23 -11.02
C ILE A 226 -1.51 -0.82 -10.54
N ARG A 227 -1.55 0.18 -11.43
CA ARG A 227 -1.32 1.58 -11.02
C ARG A 227 -2.37 2.05 -10.02
N ALA A 228 -3.64 1.74 -10.26
CA ALA A 228 -4.71 2.06 -9.32
C ALA A 228 -4.54 1.35 -7.97
N VAL A 229 -4.05 0.10 -7.97
CA VAL A 229 -3.71 -0.63 -6.75
C VAL A 229 -2.55 0.05 -6.01
N GLN A 230 -1.45 0.38 -6.69
CA GLN A 230 -0.29 1.09 -6.11
C GLN A 230 -0.69 2.44 -5.53
N ASP A 231 -1.53 3.21 -6.23
CA ASP A 231 -1.98 4.52 -5.79
C ASP A 231 -2.72 4.44 -4.45
N ILE A 232 -3.59 3.44 -4.26
CA ILE A 232 -4.33 3.26 -3.00
C ILE A 232 -3.44 2.70 -1.89
N LEU A 233 -2.55 1.75 -2.21
CA LEU A 233 -1.65 1.14 -1.24
C LEU A 233 -0.57 2.09 -0.73
N SER A 234 -0.10 3.03 -1.57
CA SER A 234 0.90 4.02 -1.17
C SER A 234 0.40 4.97 -0.07
N SER A 235 -0.92 5.14 0.05
CA SER A 235 -1.60 5.85 1.14
C SER A 235 -1.93 4.95 2.35
N SER A 236 -1.29 3.79 2.46
CA SER A 236 -1.48 2.82 3.55
C SER A 236 -0.14 2.31 4.09
N ILE A 237 -0.18 1.51 5.16
CA ILE A 237 1.03 0.89 5.74
C ILE A 237 1.53 -0.33 4.94
N TYR A 238 0.93 -0.72 3.82
CA TYR A 238 1.27 -1.92 3.06
C TYR A 238 1.94 -1.63 1.71
N GLN A 239 2.59 -2.65 1.14
CA GLN A 239 3.27 -2.59 -0.16
C GLN A 239 2.54 -3.43 -1.20
N THR A 240 2.61 -3.01 -2.46
CA THR A 240 2.03 -3.74 -3.58
C THR A 240 3.01 -4.79 -4.13
N GLY A 241 2.55 -6.04 -4.21
CA GLY A 241 3.15 -7.11 -5.00
C GLY A 241 2.18 -7.58 -6.09
N ILE A 242 2.70 -8.28 -7.09
CA ILE A 242 1.89 -8.84 -8.18
C ILE A 242 2.10 -10.34 -8.29
N TYR A 243 1.01 -11.10 -8.45
CA TYR A 243 1.07 -12.47 -8.96
C TYR A 243 0.68 -12.50 -10.44
N GLY A 244 1.43 -13.22 -11.27
CA GLY A 244 1.08 -13.40 -12.68
C GLY A 244 2.21 -14.00 -13.50
N THR A 245 2.00 -14.10 -14.82
CA THR A 245 3.01 -14.61 -15.75
C THR A 245 4.30 -13.78 -15.72
N ARG A 246 5.40 -14.34 -16.24
CA ARG A 246 6.66 -13.61 -16.39
C ARG A 246 6.47 -12.29 -17.14
N ASN A 247 5.69 -12.30 -18.22
CA ASN A 247 5.43 -11.10 -19.00
C ASN A 247 4.70 -10.02 -18.20
N VAL A 248 3.61 -10.39 -17.53
CA VAL A 248 2.86 -9.47 -16.65
C VAL A 248 3.79 -8.90 -15.57
N CYS A 249 4.59 -9.75 -14.91
CA CYS A 249 5.52 -9.31 -13.87
C CYS A 249 6.61 -8.36 -14.40
N LEU A 250 7.14 -8.58 -15.61
CA LEU A 250 8.12 -7.68 -16.24
C LEU A 250 7.52 -6.31 -16.56
N HIS A 251 6.24 -6.25 -16.96
CA HIS A 251 5.53 -4.99 -17.17
C HIS A 251 5.21 -4.29 -15.84
N ALA A 252 4.83 -5.05 -14.81
CA ALA A 252 4.64 -4.54 -13.46
C ALA A 252 5.93 -3.98 -12.84
N GLU A 253 7.06 -4.67 -13.03
CA GLU A 253 8.40 -4.21 -12.62
C GLU A 253 8.74 -2.85 -13.24
N LYS A 254 8.48 -2.67 -14.55
CA LYS A 254 8.63 -1.37 -15.23
C LYS A 254 7.67 -0.29 -14.72
N ALA A 255 6.51 -0.69 -14.20
CA ALA A 255 5.55 0.20 -13.56
C ALA A 255 5.91 0.52 -12.09
N GLY A 256 7.04 0.03 -11.59
CA GLY A 256 7.55 0.34 -10.25
C GLY A 256 7.15 -0.65 -9.16
N ILE A 257 6.59 -1.82 -9.51
CA ILE A 257 6.35 -2.89 -8.54
C ILE A 257 7.67 -3.51 -8.08
N GLY A 258 7.87 -3.57 -6.77
CA GLY A 258 9.10 -4.10 -6.16
C GLY A 258 9.11 -5.60 -5.89
N TYR A 259 7.98 -6.29 -6.04
CA TYR A 259 7.83 -7.70 -5.66
C TYR A 259 6.94 -8.47 -6.63
N SER A 260 7.46 -9.55 -7.20
CA SER A 260 6.72 -10.45 -8.08
C SER A 260 6.61 -11.87 -7.51
N PHE A 261 5.39 -12.40 -7.51
CA PHE A 261 5.08 -13.81 -7.31
C PHE A 261 4.77 -14.43 -8.68
N VAL A 262 5.69 -15.19 -9.25
CA VAL A 262 5.64 -15.54 -10.67
C VAL A 262 4.89 -16.87 -10.89
N ALA A 263 3.86 -16.85 -11.72
CA ALA A 263 3.01 -17.99 -12.11
C ALA A 263 3.71 -18.91 -13.12
N ASN A 264 4.91 -19.40 -12.81
CA ASN A 264 5.72 -20.18 -13.76
C ASN A 264 5.15 -21.59 -14.03
N MET A 265 4.32 -22.11 -13.12
CA MET A 265 3.63 -23.39 -13.24
C MET A 265 2.71 -23.45 -14.48
N SER A 266 2.10 -22.32 -14.86
CA SER A 266 1.31 -22.15 -16.07
C SER A 266 2.20 -22.05 -17.32
N TYR A 267 3.03 -23.05 -17.57
CA TYR A 267 4.08 -23.02 -18.62
C TYR A 267 3.54 -23.01 -20.06
N GLY A 268 2.26 -23.31 -20.25
CA GLY A 268 1.57 -23.22 -21.54
C GLY A 268 1.01 -21.83 -21.85
N TRP A 269 0.94 -20.93 -20.87
CA TRP A 269 0.43 -19.57 -21.06
C TRP A 269 1.41 -18.72 -21.86
N SER A 270 0.88 -17.95 -22.81
CA SER A 270 1.65 -17.07 -23.70
C SER A 270 2.60 -16.14 -22.94
N GLY A 271 2.16 -15.60 -21.80
CA GLY A 271 2.98 -14.73 -20.94
C GLY A 271 4.18 -15.40 -20.27
N ASN A 272 4.31 -16.73 -20.36
CA ASN A 272 5.44 -17.51 -19.86
C ASN A 272 6.35 -18.03 -20.98
N LEU A 273 5.97 -17.87 -22.25
CA LEU A 273 6.71 -18.39 -23.40
C LEU A 273 7.74 -17.38 -23.88
N GLY A 274 9.01 -17.62 -23.55
CA GLY A 274 10.14 -16.83 -24.07
C GLY A 274 10.44 -15.54 -23.28
N PHE A 275 9.76 -15.33 -22.16
CA PHE A 275 10.05 -14.24 -21.24
C PHE A 275 11.04 -14.68 -20.16
N LYS A 276 12.00 -13.79 -19.84
CA LYS A 276 12.92 -14.00 -18.71
C LYS A 276 12.18 -13.85 -17.38
N MET A 277 12.74 -14.42 -16.32
CA MET A 277 12.29 -14.13 -14.97
C MET A 277 12.51 -12.63 -14.66
N PRO A 278 11.56 -11.94 -14.00
CA PRO A 278 11.75 -10.55 -13.58
C PRO A 278 12.79 -10.47 -12.45
N SER A 279 13.49 -9.34 -12.32
CA SER A 279 14.60 -9.24 -11.35
C SER A 279 14.14 -9.05 -9.91
N ASN A 280 12.92 -8.54 -9.75
CA ASN A 280 12.19 -8.32 -8.50
C ASN A 280 11.38 -9.55 -8.03
N TRP A 281 11.66 -10.77 -8.52
CA TRP A 281 10.90 -11.95 -8.10
C TRP A 281 11.17 -12.27 -6.63
N ALA A 282 10.08 -12.40 -5.86
CA ALA A 282 10.09 -12.81 -4.47
C ALA A 282 9.75 -14.30 -4.33
N PHE A 283 8.75 -14.73 -5.10
CA PHE A 283 8.22 -16.09 -5.12
C PHE A 283 8.07 -16.59 -6.56
N ASP A 284 8.22 -17.89 -6.76
CA ASP A 284 8.16 -18.58 -8.05
C ASP A 284 7.32 -19.85 -7.91
N GLN A 285 6.09 -19.86 -8.40
CA GLN A 285 5.21 -21.03 -8.40
C GLN A 285 5.58 -21.96 -9.56
N PHE A 286 5.89 -23.24 -9.31
CA PHE A 286 6.44 -24.07 -10.38
C PHE A 286 5.93 -25.53 -10.46
N GLY A 287 5.17 -26.02 -9.48
CA GLY A 287 4.60 -27.37 -9.54
C GLY A 287 3.46 -27.55 -8.55
N GLU A 288 2.62 -28.54 -8.78
CA GLU A 288 1.43 -28.83 -7.98
C GLU A 288 1.44 -30.30 -7.57
N TYR A 289 1.08 -30.58 -6.31
CA TYR A 289 0.80 -31.93 -5.82
C TYR A 289 0.12 -31.88 -4.44
N PRO A 290 -0.60 -32.94 -4.05
CA PRO A 290 -1.19 -33.01 -2.72
C PRO A 290 -0.18 -33.45 -1.65
N ILE A 291 -0.34 -32.91 -0.44
CA ILE A 291 0.29 -33.39 0.80
C ILE A 291 -0.81 -33.79 1.76
N TYR A 292 -0.92 -35.09 2.07
CA TYR A 292 -1.95 -35.65 2.96
C TYR A 292 -3.39 -35.20 2.64
N GLY A 293 -3.71 -35.00 1.36
CA GLY A 293 -5.05 -34.59 0.89
C GLY A 293 -5.27 -33.08 0.81
N VAL A 294 -4.26 -32.26 1.09
CA VAL A 294 -4.27 -30.83 0.81
C VAL A 294 -3.52 -30.58 -0.49
N ASP A 295 -4.22 -30.09 -1.52
CA ASP A 295 -3.59 -29.64 -2.76
C ASP A 295 -2.74 -28.39 -2.48
N ILE A 296 -1.47 -28.45 -2.89
CA ILE A 296 -0.53 -27.34 -2.77
C ILE A 296 0.12 -27.02 -4.11
N ASP A 297 0.48 -25.75 -4.25
CA ASP A 297 1.38 -25.28 -5.28
C ASP A 297 2.75 -25.02 -4.65
N GLN A 298 3.77 -25.71 -5.15
CA GLN A 298 5.14 -25.59 -4.69
C GLN A 298 5.79 -24.30 -5.23
N ILE A 299 6.40 -23.56 -4.30
CA ILE A 299 6.98 -22.24 -4.55
C ILE A 299 8.47 -22.20 -4.19
N ALA A 300 9.30 -21.60 -5.03
CA ALA A 300 10.65 -21.18 -4.65
C ALA A 300 10.63 -19.74 -4.11
N SER A 301 11.48 -19.44 -3.13
CA SER A 301 11.65 -18.09 -2.59
C SER A 301 13.03 -17.56 -2.93
N SER A 302 13.11 -16.33 -3.44
CA SER A 302 14.38 -15.65 -3.69
C SER A 302 15.02 -15.11 -2.41
N GLY A 303 14.22 -14.98 -1.34
CA GLY A 303 14.55 -14.28 -0.11
C GLY A 303 14.32 -12.77 -0.15
N LEU A 304 13.80 -12.22 -1.26
CA LEU A 304 13.44 -10.80 -1.36
C LEU A 304 12.30 -10.43 -0.41
N ASP A 305 11.31 -11.32 -0.32
CA ASP A 305 10.27 -11.29 0.72
C ASP A 305 10.54 -12.44 1.71
N ALA A 306 10.71 -12.08 2.98
CA ALA A 306 11.03 -13.03 4.05
C ALA A 306 9.78 -13.71 4.66
N GLY A 307 8.58 -13.29 4.26
CA GLY A 307 7.31 -13.68 4.86
C GLY A 307 7.08 -13.06 6.24
N ILE A 308 5.82 -13.06 6.65
CA ILE A 308 5.35 -12.59 7.94
C ILE A 308 5.65 -13.65 9.00
N SER A 309 6.36 -13.24 10.04
CA SER A 309 6.73 -14.09 11.20
C SER A 309 6.06 -13.67 12.50
N LYS A 310 5.29 -12.58 12.48
CA LYS A 310 4.50 -12.08 13.60
C LYS A 310 3.40 -11.17 13.09
N VAL A 311 2.28 -11.15 13.81
CA VAL A 311 1.21 -10.16 13.63
C VAL A 311 1.20 -9.18 14.80
N SER A 312 0.65 -8.00 14.56
CA SER A 312 0.38 -6.99 15.58
C SER A 312 -1.09 -7.07 16.00
N GLU A 313 -1.46 -6.36 17.07
CA GLU A 313 -2.87 -6.12 17.35
C GLU A 313 -3.55 -5.41 16.18
N SER A 314 -4.84 -5.69 15.96
CA SER A 314 -5.64 -4.98 14.96
C SER A 314 -5.80 -3.50 15.33
N SER A 315 -6.03 -2.62 14.35
CA SER A 315 -6.21 -1.18 14.60
C SER A 315 -7.33 -0.89 15.61
N THR A 316 -8.42 -1.67 15.58
CA THR A 316 -9.52 -1.57 16.55
C THR A 316 -9.04 -1.81 17.99
N SER A 317 -8.17 -2.81 18.21
CA SER A 317 -7.58 -3.07 19.53
C SER A 317 -6.68 -1.91 19.96
N LYS A 318 -5.79 -1.46 19.06
CA LYS A 318 -4.82 -0.37 19.30
C LYS A 318 -5.49 0.94 19.74
N ASN A 319 -6.67 1.26 19.21
CA ASN A 319 -7.34 2.53 19.49
C ASN A 319 -8.09 2.56 20.84
N SER A 320 -8.22 1.43 21.54
CA SER A 320 -9.02 1.35 22.78
C SER A 320 -8.50 2.28 23.89
N ALA A 321 -7.18 2.40 24.03
CA ALA A 321 -6.56 3.29 25.00
C ALA A 321 -6.85 4.76 24.66
N PHE A 322 -6.71 5.15 23.39
CA PHE A 322 -7.01 6.50 22.92
C PHE A 322 -8.46 6.90 23.21
N PHE A 323 -9.44 6.06 22.88
CA PHE A 323 -10.85 6.41 23.14
C PHE A 323 -11.17 6.47 24.63
N SER A 324 -10.47 5.71 25.47
CA SER A 324 -10.58 5.79 26.92
C SER A 324 -10.02 7.12 27.46
N GLN A 325 -8.87 7.55 26.94
CA GLN A 325 -8.30 8.87 27.26
C GLN A 325 -9.23 9.99 26.78
N LEU A 326 -9.73 9.92 25.54
CA LEU A 326 -10.64 10.92 24.97
C LEU A 326 -11.93 11.07 25.77
N GLN A 327 -12.51 9.95 26.21
CA GLN A 327 -13.68 9.96 27.09
C GLN A 327 -13.36 10.63 28.44
N SER A 328 -12.17 10.39 29.00
CA SER A 328 -11.75 11.00 30.26
C SER A 328 -11.52 12.51 30.13
N VAL A 329 -10.89 12.95 29.03
CA VAL A 329 -10.71 14.38 28.70
C VAL A 329 -12.08 15.06 28.56
N GLU A 330 -13.02 14.43 27.85
CA GLU A 330 -14.38 14.94 27.69
C GLU A 330 -15.08 15.11 29.06
N GLN A 331 -15.05 14.10 29.92
CA GLN A 331 -15.66 14.17 31.26
C GLN A 331 -15.06 15.29 32.12
N LEU A 332 -13.74 15.46 32.07
CA LEU A 332 -13.04 16.54 32.77
C LEU A 332 -13.47 17.91 32.23
N ALA A 333 -13.64 18.06 30.92
CA ALA A 333 -14.05 19.32 30.29
C ALA A 333 -15.47 19.71 30.74
N PHE A 334 -16.41 18.74 30.76
CA PHE A 334 -17.74 18.95 31.33
C PHE A 334 -17.68 19.38 32.79
N ALA A 335 -16.91 18.68 33.63
CA ALA A 335 -16.78 19.02 35.04
C ALA A 335 -16.17 20.41 35.26
N TYR A 336 -15.21 20.82 34.42
CA TYR A 336 -14.62 22.15 34.45
C TYR A 336 -15.65 23.23 34.09
N ILE A 337 -16.38 23.08 33.00
CA ILE A 337 -17.42 24.05 32.60
C ILE A 337 -18.53 24.14 33.65
N GLN A 338 -18.96 23.00 34.19
CA GLN A 338 -19.97 22.97 35.25
C GLN A 338 -19.50 23.75 36.49
N SER A 339 -18.22 23.62 36.84
CA SER A 339 -17.65 24.36 37.98
C SER A 339 -17.61 25.88 37.76
N LEU A 340 -17.52 26.34 36.52
CA LEU A 340 -17.54 27.77 36.17
C LEU A 340 -18.96 28.34 36.10
N LYS A 341 -19.93 27.57 35.59
CA LYS A 341 -21.29 28.05 35.30
C LYS A 341 -22.31 27.73 36.38
N GLY A 342 -22.09 26.69 37.19
CA GLY A 342 -23.05 26.17 38.16
C GLY A 342 -24.24 25.43 37.54
N THR A 343 -24.31 25.31 36.22
CA THR A 343 -25.34 24.57 35.46
C THR A 343 -24.73 23.40 34.70
N VAL A 344 -25.54 22.40 34.37
CA VAL A 344 -25.11 21.28 33.52
C VAL A 344 -24.73 21.82 32.13
N PRO A 345 -23.48 21.64 31.67
CA PRO A 345 -23.05 22.09 30.35
C PRO A 345 -23.71 21.26 29.25
N VAL A 346 -23.91 21.87 28.08
CA VAL A 346 -24.30 21.12 26.88
C VAL A 346 -23.04 20.65 26.13
N PRO A 347 -23.08 19.51 25.40
CA PRO A 347 -21.88 18.90 24.81
C PRO A 347 -21.00 19.83 23.99
N ARG A 348 -21.60 20.71 23.19
CA ARG A 348 -20.86 21.66 22.35
C ARG A 348 -19.93 22.61 23.08
N GLU A 349 -20.17 22.86 24.37
CA GLU A 349 -19.31 23.73 25.17
C GLU A 349 -17.98 23.06 25.53
N ALA A 350 -17.95 21.72 25.57
CA ALA A 350 -16.74 20.94 25.87
C ALA A 350 -15.81 20.78 24.68
N TYR A 351 -16.32 20.82 23.43
CA TYR A 351 -15.53 20.50 22.23
C TYR A 351 -14.27 21.36 22.07
N PRO A 352 -14.31 22.70 22.26
CA PRO A 352 -13.09 23.51 22.18
C PRO A 352 -12.06 23.15 23.27
N LEU A 353 -12.50 22.80 24.48
CA LEU A 353 -11.60 22.41 25.57
C LEU A 353 -10.93 21.06 25.30
N ILE A 354 -11.66 20.11 24.71
CA ILE A 354 -11.12 18.82 24.27
C ILE A 354 -10.07 19.05 23.18
N ALA A 355 -10.37 19.86 22.16
CA ALA A 355 -9.43 20.15 21.08
C ALA A 355 -8.18 20.89 21.59
N GLN A 356 -8.34 21.81 22.55
CA GLN A 356 -7.22 22.48 23.23
C GLN A 356 -6.31 21.47 23.95
N PHE A 357 -6.87 20.46 24.62
CA PHE A 357 -6.09 19.45 25.34
C PHE A 357 -5.10 18.72 24.44
N TYR A 358 -5.55 18.30 23.24
CA TYR A 358 -4.69 17.55 22.33
C TYR A 358 -3.72 18.42 21.54
N ARG A 359 -4.09 19.67 21.21
CA ARG A 359 -3.23 20.56 20.42
C ARG A 359 -2.16 21.30 21.23
N GLN A 360 -2.24 21.25 22.58
CA GLN A 360 -1.52 22.14 23.50
C GLN A 360 0.01 22.16 23.33
N PHE A 361 0.62 21.05 22.88
CA PHE A 361 2.07 20.91 22.82
C PHE A 361 2.71 21.47 21.54
N ASN A 362 2.00 21.39 20.41
CA ASN A 362 2.54 21.74 19.10
C ASN A 362 1.86 22.98 18.49
N TYR A 363 0.57 23.21 18.79
CA TYR A 363 -0.28 24.16 18.10
C TYR A 363 -0.80 25.24 19.06
N THR A 364 0.15 25.98 19.63
CA THR A 364 -0.03 27.01 20.66
C THR A 364 0.68 28.32 20.27
N GLY A 365 0.57 29.36 21.10
CA GLY A 365 1.17 30.67 20.86
C GLY A 365 0.26 31.65 20.11
N LEU A 366 0.80 32.82 19.78
CA LEU A 366 0.01 33.93 19.22
C LEU A 366 -0.53 33.62 17.82
N SER A 367 0.24 32.91 16.99
CA SER A 367 -0.19 32.47 15.65
C SER A 367 -1.43 31.58 15.73
N TRP A 368 -1.35 30.52 16.54
CA TRP A 368 -2.46 29.60 16.75
C TRP A 368 -3.61 30.20 17.56
N SER A 369 -3.35 31.21 18.39
CA SER A 369 -4.43 31.92 19.09
C SER A 369 -5.33 32.68 18.12
N ALA A 370 -4.77 33.22 17.04
CA ALA A 370 -5.55 33.87 15.99
C ALA A 370 -6.32 32.85 15.13
N LEU A 371 -5.73 31.68 14.85
CA LEU A 371 -6.35 30.67 13.98
C LEU A 371 -7.36 29.76 14.69
N ALA A 372 -7.07 29.36 15.93
CA ALA A 372 -7.82 28.34 16.67
C ALA A 372 -8.29 28.80 18.06
N GLY A 373 -8.20 30.10 18.35
CA GLY A 373 -8.54 30.67 19.65
C GLY A 373 -7.44 30.44 20.70
N THR A 374 -7.48 31.22 21.78
CA THR A 374 -6.54 31.11 22.89
C THR A 374 -6.77 29.84 23.71
N ILE A 375 -5.70 29.33 24.31
CA ILE A 375 -5.75 28.19 25.24
C ILE A 375 -6.22 28.65 26.62
N ASP A 376 -7.15 27.91 27.23
CA ASP A 376 -7.48 28.04 28.65
C ASP A 376 -6.43 27.28 29.49
N THR A 377 -5.51 28.02 30.08
CA THR A 377 -4.40 27.45 30.86
C THR A 377 -4.85 26.84 32.18
N ALA A 378 -5.95 27.32 32.79
CA ALA A 378 -6.48 26.76 34.03
C ALA A 378 -7.18 25.42 33.77
N TRP A 379 -7.90 25.32 32.66
CA TRP A 379 -8.43 24.06 32.14
C TRP A 379 -7.31 23.04 31.92
N LEU A 380 -6.28 23.40 31.14
CA LEU A 380 -5.20 22.46 30.82
C LEU A 380 -4.45 22.01 32.07
N ALA A 381 -4.16 22.91 33.01
CA ALA A 381 -3.51 22.54 34.27
C ALA A 381 -4.31 21.46 35.03
N LYS A 382 -5.64 21.60 35.10
CA LYS A 382 -6.52 20.63 35.74
C LYS A 382 -6.55 19.29 35.00
N ALA A 383 -6.71 19.32 33.67
CA ALA A 383 -6.81 18.13 32.84
C ALA A 383 -5.50 17.33 32.84
N ASN A 384 -4.37 18.01 32.68
CA ASN A 384 -3.04 17.43 32.67
C ASN A 384 -2.68 16.78 34.02
N ASP A 385 -2.97 17.45 35.14
CA ASP A 385 -2.77 16.88 36.47
C ASP A 385 -3.63 15.62 36.70
N SER A 386 -4.91 15.67 36.29
CA SER A 386 -5.84 14.54 36.46
C SER A 386 -5.46 13.31 35.63
N LEU A 387 -4.84 13.51 34.46
CA LEU A 387 -4.48 12.45 33.51
C LEU A 387 -2.98 12.12 33.50
N ASN A 388 -2.17 12.77 34.34
CA ASN A 388 -0.71 12.69 34.35
C ASN A 388 -0.08 12.98 32.97
N VAL A 389 -0.61 13.97 32.25
CA VAL A 389 -0.11 14.39 30.93
C VAL A 389 0.82 15.58 31.07
N SER A 390 2.06 15.43 30.59
CA SER A 390 3.11 16.45 30.68
C SER A 390 3.78 16.74 29.33
N THR A 391 3.72 15.78 28.40
CA THR A 391 4.31 15.86 27.07
C THR A 391 3.43 15.19 26.04
N LEU A 392 3.73 15.40 24.75
CA LEU A 392 3.04 14.73 23.65
C LEU A 392 3.11 13.19 23.73
N LYS A 393 4.13 12.61 24.40
CA LYS A 393 4.27 11.15 24.56
C LYS A 393 3.24 10.55 25.51
N ASP A 394 2.59 11.38 26.33
CA ASP A 394 1.55 10.96 27.26
C ASP A 394 0.15 10.95 26.59
N ILE A 395 0.07 11.40 25.33
CA ILE A 395 -1.12 11.29 24.49
C ILE A 395 -1.15 9.90 23.87
N GLU A 396 -2.26 9.19 24.08
CA GLU A 396 -2.45 7.85 23.52
C GLU A 396 -2.52 7.92 21.98
N PRO A 397 -1.92 6.97 21.24
CA PRO A 397 -1.92 7.00 19.79
C PRO A 397 -3.28 6.60 19.22
N LEU A 398 -3.69 7.28 18.14
CA LEU A 398 -4.83 6.90 17.31
C LEU A 398 -4.32 6.36 15.98
N PHE A 399 -4.81 5.21 15.55
CA PHE A 399 -4.49 4.60 14.26
C PHE A 399 -5.70 4.63 13.36
N ASP A 400 -5.48 5.03 12.12
CA ASP A 400 -6.49 5.05 11.08
C ASP A 400 -6.87 3.60 10.67
N ASN A 401 -8.16 3.28 10.71
CA ASN A 401 -8.69 1.95 10.37
C ASN A 401 -8.79 1.68 8.85
N VAL A 402 -8.52 2.67 7.99
CA VAL A 402 -8.54 2.52 6.53
C VAL A 402 -7.13 2.36 5.97
N SER A 403 -6.16 3.12 6.47
CA SER A 403 -4.77 3.13 6.01
C SER A 403 -3.81 2.40 6.94
N GLY A 404 -4.14 2.27 8.23
CA GLY A 404 -3.25 1.80 9.29
C GLY A 404 -2.24 2.85 9.79
N ILE A 405 -2.23 4.04 9.20
CA ILE A 405 -1.32 5.14 9.55
C ILE A 405 -1.70 5.69 10.93
N GLN A 406 -0.70 6.09 11.72
CA GLN A 406 -0.96 6.79 12.97
C GLN A 406 -1.43 8.21 12.68
N VAL A 407 -2.60 8.58 13.18
CA VAL A 407 -3.17 9.91 13.02
C VAL A 407 -2.37 10.92 13.84
N ASP A 408 -1.99 12.05 13.23
CA ASP A 408 -1.51 13.20 13.99
C ASP A 408 -2.68 13.86 14.72
N VAL A 409 -2.95 13.38 15.93
CA VAL A 409 -4.04 13.86 16.76
C VAL A 409 -3.85 15.35 17.12
N ALA A 410 -2.61 15.82 17.27
CA ALA A 410 -2.36 17.21 17.60
C ALA A 410 -2.74 18.11 16.42
N HIS A 411 -2.36 17.73 15.20
CA HIS A 411 -2.73 18.42 13.96
C HIS A 411 -4.25 18.40 13.77
N LEU A 412 -4.86 17.21 13.78
CA LEU A 412 -6.30 16.99 13.65
C LEU A 412 -7.10 17.90 14.59
N MET A 413 -6.68 17.97 15.85
CA MET A 413 -7.37 18.76 16.88
C MET A 413 -7.08 20.25 16.77
N ALA A 414 -5.94 20.66 16.21
CA ALA A 414 -5.67 22.07 15.87
C ALA A 414 -6.59 22.55 14.76
N THR A 415 -6.68 21.81 13.65
CA THR A 415 -7.58 22.09 12.52
C THR A 415 -9.04 22.09 12.99
N LEU A 416 -9.43 21.09 13.77
CA LEU A 416 -10.78 21.02 14.34
C LEU A 416 -11.07 22.20 15.29
N ASN A 417 -10.11 22.63 16.12
CA ASN A 417 -10.30 23.79 16.98
C ASN A 417 -10.46 25.08 16.15
N ALA A 418 -9.75 25.23 15.04
CA ALA A 418 -9.94 26.37 14.13
C ALA A 418 -11.37 26.42 13.58
N LEU A 419 -11.91 25.28 13.17
CA LEU A 419 -13.31 25.14 12.74
C LEU A 419 -14.30 25.46 13.88
N LEU A 420 -14.05 24.97 15.09
CA LEU A 420 -14.88 25.24 16.28
C LEU A 420 -14.86 26.72 16.71
N PHE A 421 -13.75 27.42 16.45
CA PHE A 421 -13.59 28.82 16.84
C PHE A 421 -14.23 29.79 15.85
N TRP A 422 -13.99 29.60 14.54
CA TRP A 422 -14.51 30.50 13.49
C TRP A 422 -15.85 30.06 12.90
N GLY A 423 -16.24 28.80 13.07
CA GLY A 423 -17.43 28.22 12.47
C GLY A 423 -17.20 27.68 11.06
N PHE A 424 -18.28 27.21 10.41
CA PHE A 424 -18.19 26.61 9.08
C PHE A 424 -17.98 27.68 8.00
N PRO A 425 -17.10 27.45 6.99
CA PRO A 425 -16.91 28.42 5.92
C PRO A 425 -18.19 28.56 5.11
N SER A 426 -18.70 29.77 4.98
CA SER A 426 -19.86 30.07 4.13
C SER A 426 -19.48 30.21 2.65
N THR A 427 -18.21 30.50 2.34
CA THR A 427 -17.62 30.70 1.00
C THR A 427 -16.08 30.51 1.04
N ALA A 428 -15.39 30.78 -0.08
CA ALA A 428 -13.92 30.91 -0.18
C ALA A 428 -13.35 32.11 0.61
N SER A 429 -13.58 32.15 1.92
CA SER A 429 -13.15 33.23 2.82
C SER A 429 -12.89 32.79 4.26
N GLY A 430 -12.91 31.48 4.54
CA GLY A 430 -12.80 30.93 5.89
C GLY A 430 -11.39 31.00 6.46
N ILE A 431 -11.18 31.76 7.54
CA ILE A 431 -9.89 31.83 8.27
C ILE A 431 -9.50 30.45 8.82
N GLN A 432 -10.47 29.66 9.23
CA GLN A 432 -10.32 28.28 9.70
C GLN A 432 -9.59 27.36 8.71
N ASP A 433 -9.69 27.59 7.39
CA ASP A 433 -8.98 26.77 6.40
C ASP A 433 -7.45 26.95 6.52
N LEU A 434 -6.98 28.13 6.96
CA LEU A 434 -5.55 28.39 7.23
C LEU A 434 -5.03 27.62 8.45
N GLY A 435 -5.91 27.16 9.33
CA GLY A 435 -5.57 26.35 10.49
C GLY A 435 -5.42 24.86 10.19
N GLY A 436 -5.53 24.46 8.91
CA GLY A 436 -5.36 23.09 8.41
C GLY A 436 -4.94 23.07 6.94
N TRP A 437 -5.72 22.40 6.07
CA TRP A 437 -5.33 22.06 4.69
C TRP A 437 -4.76 23.21 3.86
N LEU A 438 -5.26 24.43 4.02
CA LEU A 438 -4.76 25.56 3.25
C LEU A 438 -3.43 26.09 3.80
N GLY A 439 -3.25 26.05 5.12
CA GLY A 439 -2.00 26.39 5.78
C GLY A 439 -0.86 25.45 5.36
N ASP A 440 -1.15 24.15 5.31
CA ASP A 440 -0.19 23.16 4.83
C ASP A 440 0.06 23.28 3.33
N LEU A 441 -0.97 23.57 2.54
CA LEU A 441 -0.80 23.82 1.11
C LEU A 441 0.11 25.04 0.85
N LEU A 442 0.01 26.11 1.66
CA LEU A 442 0.93 27.26 1.59
C LEU A 442 2.37 26.87 1.97
N THR A 443 2.54 25.99 2.96
CA THR A 443 3.85 25.45 3.34
C THR A 443 4.44 24.56 2.24
N ALA A 444 3.59 23.76 1.58
CA ALA A 444 3.95 22.97 0.42
C ALA A 444 4.34 23.83 -0.79
N MET A 445 3.62 24.93 -1.05
CA MET A 445 3.98 25.90 -2.09
C MET A 445 5.38 26.48 -1.88
N GLU A 446 5.71 26.85 -0.65
CA GLU A 446 7.06 27.35 -0.32
C GLU A 446 8.13 26.31 -0.60
N LYS A 447 7.90 25.08 -0.14
CA LYS A 447 8.84 23.99 -0.38
C LYS A 447 9.00 23.67 -1.86
N ALA A 448 7.90 23.71 -2.61
CA ALA A 448 7.88 23.48 -4.05
C ALA A 448 8.73 24.52 -4.80
N HIS A 449 8.74 25.78 -4.39
CA HIS A 449 9.62 26.80 -4.97
C HIS A 449 11.10 26.52 -4.69
N GLN A 450 11.43 26.11 -3.47
CA GLN A 450 12.80 25.75 -3.10
C GLN A 450 13.30 24.54 -3.90
N ASP A 451 12.42 23.60 -4.18
CA ASP A 451 12.75 22.34 -4.85
C ASP A 451 12.50 22.36 -6.36
N VAL A 452 11.93 23.42 -6.95
CA VAL A 452 11.51 23.46 -8.36
C VAL A 452 12.62 23.12 -9.35
N SER A 453 13.88 23.41 -9.01
CA SER A 453 15.05 23.06 -9.81
C SER A 453 15.28 21.55 -10.00
N LYS A 454 14.62 20.70 -9.20
CA LYS A 454 14.63 19.24 -9.27
C LYS A 454 13.54 18.68 -10.19
N PHE A 455 12.62 19.51 -10.66
CA PHE A 455 11.43 19.12 -11.42
C PHE A 455 11.37 19.84 -12.77
N THR A 456 10.53 19.36 -13.68
CA THR A 456 10.38 20.01 -14.99
C THR A 456 9.46 21.22 -14.96
N SER A 457 8.60 21.32 -13.93
CA SER A 457 7.66 22.42 -13.74
C SER A 457 7.37 22.66 -12.26
N PHE A 458 6.81 23.83 -11.94
CA PHE A 458 6.31 24.10 -10.60
C PHE A 458 5.18 23.13 -10.23
N TYR A 459 4.26 22.84 -11.15
CA TYR A 459 3.21 21.84 -10.97
C TYR A 459 3.74 20.49 -10.48
N GLU A 460 4.76 19.94 -11.12
CA GLU A 460 5.38 18.68 -10.69
C GLU A 460 6.02 18.80 -9.30
N SER A 461 6.65 19.93 -9.01
CA SER A 461 7.25 20.22 -7.70
C SER A 461 6.19 20.24 -6.60
N ILE A 462 5.12 21.04 -6.74
CA ILE A 462 4.05 21.12 -5.74
C ILE A 462 3.31 19.80 -5.59
N TYR A 463 3.01 19.11 -6.70
CA TYR A 463 2.36 17.81 -6.66
C TYR A 463 3.20 16.78 -5.88
N SER A 464 4.53 16.87 -5.94
CA SER A 464 5.42 15.97 -5.21
C SER A 464 5.45 16.19 -3.69
N HIS A 465 4.87 17.30 -3.20
CA HIS A 465 4.85 17.66 -1.78
C HIS A 465 3.47 17.52 -1.12
N ILE A 466 2.43 17.09 -1.85
CA ILE A 466 1.08 16.88 -1.32
C ILE A 466 0.88 15.38 -1.06
N GLY A 467 0.56 15.03 0.19
CA GLY A 467 0.34 13.65 0.61
C GLY A 467 1.60 12.79 0.50
N THR A 468 2.76 13.40 0.69
CA THR A 468 4.07 12.74 0.70
C THR A 468 4.85 13.19 1.93
N ALA A 469 5.78 12.38 2.43
CA ALA A 469 6.57 12.72 3.61
C ALA A 469 7.24 14.10 3.47
N GLY A 470 7.03 14.99 4.44
CA GLY A 470 7.59 16.34 4.40
C GLY A 470 6.64 17.38 4.98
N VAL A 471 6.24 18.33 4.14
CA VAL A 471 5.57 19.58 4.56
C VAL A 471 4.06 19.57 4.47
N PHE A 472 3.47 18.69 3.65
CA PHE A 472 2.03 18.40 3.66
C PHE A 472 1.88 16.89 3.53
N SER A 473 2.15 16.22 4.64
CA SER A 473 2.29 14.76 4.70
C SER A 473 0.97 14.04 4.48
N THR A 474 1.03 12.72 4.24
CA THR A 474 -0.20 11.91 4.19
C THR A 474 -0.96 12.01 5.51
N GLU A 475 -0.24 12.02 6.63
CA GLU A 475 -0.79 12.20 7.97
C GLU A 475 -1.54 13.53 8.12
N ASP A 476 -0.93 14.64 7.67
CA ASP A 476 -1.54 15.97 7.74
C ASP A 476 -2.76 16.09 6.82
N VAL A 477 -2.66 15.61 5.56
CA VAL A 477 -3.79 15.59 4.63
C VAL A 477 -4.98 14.84 5.21
N LEU A 478 -4.73 13.66 5.81
CA LEU A 478 -5.78 12.88 6.47
C LEU A 478 -6.35 13.64 7.68
N ALA A 479 -5.49 14.21 8.52
CA ALA A 479 -5.91 14.99 9.69
C ALA A 479 -6.83 16.17 9.31
N ASP A 480 -6.51 16.89 8.24
CA ASP A 480 -7.30 18.04 7.79
C ASP A 480 -8.66 17.65 7.20
N VAL A 481 -8.66 16.64 6.33
CA VAL A 481 -9.86 16.06 5.75
C VAL A 481 -10.78 15.54 6.85
N ASP A 482 -10.21 14.83 7.82
CA ASP A 482 -10.94 14.25 8.94
C ASP A 482 -11.45 15.33 9.91
N ALA A 483 -10.71 16.42 10.14
CA ALA A 483 -11.15 17.55 10.97
C ALA A 483 -12.44 18.19 10.43
N ILE A 484 -12.51 18.42 9.11
CA ILE A 484 -13.70 18.98 8.46
C ILE A 484 -14.89 18.03 8.56
N ASN A 485 -14.65 16.73 8.35
CA ASN A 485 -15.69 15.71 8.47
C ASN A 485 -16.23 15.58 9.90
N LEU A 486 -15.33 15.56 10.89
CA LEU A 486 -15.68 15.55 12.31
C LEU A 486 -16.46 16.81 12.69
N TYR A 487 -16.04 17.98 12.23
CA TYR A 487 -16.77 19.23 12.47
C TYR A 487 -18.19 19.18 11.89
N SER A 488 -18.37 18.69 10.65
CA SER A 488 -19.69 18.53 10.06
C SER A 488 -20.58 17.58 10.87
N ASN A 489 -20.02 16.45 11.32
CA ASN A 489 -20.71 15.51 12.20
C ASN A 489 -21.12 16.18 13.51
N ILE A 490 -20.20 16.92 14.14
CA ILE A 490 -20.44 17.68 15.36
C ILE A 490 -21.57 18.70 15.17
N LYS A 491 -21.50 19.53 14.12
CA LYS A 491 -22.49 20.59 13.85
C LYS A 491 -23.89 20.02 13.68
N GLY A 492 -24.04 18.92 12.93
CA GLY A 492 -25.33 18.24 12.76
C GLY A 492 -25.94 17.74 14.08
N GLN A 493 -25.11 17.46 15.10
CA GLN A 493 -25.58 17.07 16.43
C GLN A 493 -25.92 18.26 17.34
N GLN A 494 -25.35 19.45 17.10
CA GLN A 494 -25.60 20.64 17.94
C GLN A 494 -27.05 21.16 17.84
N GLU A 495 -27.77 20.74 16.81
CA GLU A 495 -29.19 21.06 16.61
C GLU A 495 -30.12 20.09 17.39
N LEU A 496 -29.57 19.04 17.99
CA LEU A 496 -30.33 18.03 18.74
C LEU A 496 -30.26 18.28 20.25
N VAL A 497 -31.42 18.26 20.92
CA VAL A 497 -31.55 18.45 22.37
C VAL A 497 -30.73 17.41 23.17
N ASN A 498 -30.50 16.22 22.59
CA ASN A 498 -29.67 15.15 23.14
C ASN A 498 -28.52 14.80 22.17
N GLY A 499 -27.80 15.79 21.66
CA GLY A 499 -26.66 15.58 20.74
C GLY A 499 -25.62 14.60 21.32
N ARG A 500 -24.97 13.85 20.42
CA ARG A 500 -23.95 12.83 20.79
C ARG A 500 -22.70 13.47 21.41
N SER A 501 -22.01 12.70 22.26
CA SER A 501 -20.73 13.11 22.86
C SER A 501 -19.61 13.14 21.81
N PHE A 502 -18.61 14.00 22.01
CA PHE A 502 -17.44 14.12 21.14
C PHE A 502 -16.69 12.80 21.02
N SER A 503 -16.44 12.15 22.17
CA SER A 503 -15.74 10.86 22.21
C SER A 503 -16.41 9.80 21.36
N LEU A 504 -17.75 9.77 21.37
CA LEU A 504 -18.53 8.84 20.57
C LEU A 504 -18.51 9.20 19.08
N ILE A 505 -18.61 10.48 18.72
CA ILE A 505 -18.50 10.92 17.32
C ILE A 505 -17.13 10.53 16.74
N CYS A 506 -16.04 10.78 17.47
CA CYS A 506 -14.70 10.39 17.05
C CYS A 506 -14.55 8.86 16.97
N LYS A 507 -15.10 8.12 17.94
CA LYS A 507 -15.04 6.66 17.95
C LYS A 507 -15.71 6.05 16.73
N ASP A 508 -16.95 6.44 16.43
CA ASP A 508 -17.67 5.98 15.24
C ASP A 508 -16.88 6.30 13.96
N TYR A 509 -16.30 7.50 13.88
CA TYR A 509 -15.57 7.95 12.71
C TYR A 509 -14.34 7.09 12.41
N PHE A 510 -13.52 6.80 13.42
CA PHE A 510 -12.26 6.06 13.28
C PHE A 510 -12.35 4.56 13.56
N SER A 511 -13.49 4.04 14.02
CA SER A 511 -13.66 2.61 14.34
C SER A 511 -14.74 1.93 13.50
N ASP A 512 -15.84 2.62 13.21
CA ASP A 512 -17.03 2.04 12.55
C ASP A 512 -17.12 2.48 11.09
N PHE A 513 -15.97 2.56 10.42
CA PHE A 513 -15.85 2.86 8.99
C PHE A 513 -16.37 4.24 8.56
N GLY A 514 -16.60 5.16 9.50
CA GLY A 514 -17.08 6.52 9.17
C GLY A 514 -16.13 7.33 8.30
N ASN A 515 -14.85 6.95 8.27
CA ASN A 515 -13.78 7.55 7.48
C ASN A 515 -13.43 6.78 6.18
N GLU A 516 -14.16 5.71 5.83
CA GLU A 516 -13.94 4.97 4.56
C GLU A 516 -14.16 5.89 3.33
N ASN A 517 -15.11 6.82 3.43
CA ASN A 517 -15.46 7.76 2.36
C ASN A 517 -14.95 9.18 2.63
N ARG A 518 -13.89 9.36 3.45
CA ARG A 518 -13.49 10.67 3.98
C ARG A 518 -13.26 11.75 2.93
N PHE A 519 -12.67 11.42 1.78
CA PHE A 519 -12.39 12.40 0.73
C PHE A 519 -13.67 12.85 0.03
N ASN A 520 -14.59 11.93 -0.22
CA ASN A 520 -15.93 12.26 -0.72
C ASN A 520 -16.71 13.08 0.32
N SER A 521 -16.64 12.72 1.61
CA SER A 521 -17.24 13.49 2.69
C SER A 521 -16.65 14.90 2.78
N PHE A 522 -15.33 15.05 2.66
CA PHE A 522 -14.66 16.35 2.69
C PHE A 522 -15.06 17.21 1.50
N LEU A 523 -15.10 16.64 0.29
CA LEU A 523 -15.58 17.35 -0.90
C LEU A 523 -17.04 17.81 -0.73
N ASN A 524 -17.91 16.96 -0.18
CA ASN A 524 -19.30 17.29 0.10
C ASN A 524 -19.44 18.38 1.16
N ASN A 525 -18.71 18.24 2.27
CA ASN A 525 -18.76 19.13 3.40
C ASN A 525 -18.19 20.51 3.03
N ARG A 526 -16.99 20.58 2.47
CA ARG A 526 -16.30 21.86 2.23
C ARG A 526 -16.64 22.50 0.89
N PHE A 527 -16.92 21.71 -0.15
CA PHE A 527 -17.02 22.19 -1.54
C PHE A 527 -18.32 21.77 -2.24
N ASN A 528 -19.36 21.42 -1.48
CA ASN A 528 -20.66 21.01 -2.00
C ASN A 528 -20.60 19.85 -3.03
N GLY A 529 -19.62 18.96 -2.88
CA GLY A 529 -19.47 17.77 -3.71
C GLY A 529 -18.92 18.06 -5.11
N ASN A 530 -18.34 19.26 -5.33
CA ASN A 530 -17.94 19.71 -6.65
C ASN A 530 -16.44 20.02 -6.73
N SER A 531 -15.69 19.20 -7.48
CA SER A 531 -14.24 19.39 -7.66
C SER A 531 -13.90 20.71 -8.35
N ASN A 532 -14.78 21.28 -9.20
CA ASN A 532 -14.55 22.61 -9.77
C ASN A 532 -14.69 23.72 -8.73
N THR A 533 -15.61 23.58 -7.77
CA THR A 533 -15.73 24.49 -6.63
C THR A 533 -14.49 24.41 -5.75
N MET A 534 -13.97 23.20 -5.49
CA MET A 534 -12.71 23.04 -4.78
C MET A 534 -11.55 23.76 -5.49
N LEU A 535 -11.41 23.60 -6.81
CA LEU A 535 -10.40 24.29 -7.59
C LEU A 535 -10.55 25.82 -7.50
N SER A 536 -11.76 26.35 -7.69
CA SER A 536 -12.00 27.80 -7.65
C SER A 536 -11.80 28.38 -6.25
N ASP A 537 -12.31 27.72 -5.22
CA ASP A 537 -12.21 28.17 -3.83
C ASP A 537 -10.75 28.18 -3.38
N THR A 538 -10.00 27.12 -3.70
CA THR A 538 -8.56 27.04 -3.39
C THR A 538 -7.80 28.21 -4.00
N GLN A 539 -8.05 28.54 -5.27
CA GLN A 539 -7.41 29.69 -5.93
C GLN A 539 -7.77 31.03 -5.25
N ILE A 540 -9.04 31.21 -4.89
CA ILE A 540 -9.52 32.43 -4.25
C ILE A 540 -8.87 32.59 -2.87
N LEU A 541 -8.86 31.52 -2.09
CA LEU A 541 -8.27 31.50 -0.74
C LEU A 541 -6.76 31.77 -0.78
N LEU A 542 -6.04 31.18 -1.74
CA LEU A 542 -4.62 31.46 -1.95
C LEU A 542 -4.34 32.91 -2.40
N LYS A 543 -5.32 33.63 -2.94
CA LYS A 543 -5.15 35.06 -3.32
C LYS A 543 -5.49 36.05 -2.20
N GLY A 544 -6.33 35.67 -1.24
CA GLY A 544 -6.81 36.58 -0.20
C GLY A 544 -8.30 36.48 0.13
N GLY A 545 -9.00 35.45 -0.37
CA GLY A 545 -10.40 35.20 -0.04
C GLY A 545 -11.38 36.16 -0.71
N THR A 546 -12.69 35.96 -0.48
CA THR A 546 -13.78 36.80 -1.02
C THR A 546 -14.84 37.15 0.04
N GLY A 547 -15.85 37.95 -0.32
CA GLY A 547 -17.01 38.23 0.54
C GLY A 547 -16.69 39.08 1.78
N ASP A 548 -17.64 39.12 2.71
CA ASP A 548 -17.60 40.00 3.90
C ASP A 548 -16.42 39.68 4.85
N TRP A 549 -15.94 38.44 4.83
CA TRP A 549 -14.76 38.00 5.58
C TRP A 549 -13.45 38.21 4.83
N GLY A 550 -13.47 38.55 3.53
CA GLY A 550 -12.28 38.62 2.68
C GLY A 550 -11.20 39.58 3.21
N ALA A 551 -11.58 40.71 3.81
CA ALA A 551 -10.61 41.63 4.40
C ALA A 551 -9.92 41.06 5.65
N ALA A 552 -10.70 40.49 6.58
CA ALA A 552 -10.16 39.85 7.78
C ALA A 552 -9.32 38.62 7.43
N TYR A 553 -9.78 37.85 6.45
CA TYR A 553 -9.05 36.71 5.91
C TYR A 553 -7.74 37.14 5.24
N SER A 554 -7.73 38.21 4.43
CA SER A 554 -6.51 38.73 3.81
C SER A 554 -5.46 39.14 4.85
N VAL A 555 -5.88 39.71 5.98
CA VAL A 555 -4.99 40.03 7.10
C VAL A 555 -4.45 38.75 7.75
N ALA A 556 -5.31 37.76 8.01
CA ALA A 556 -4.90 36.48 8.58
C ALA A 556 -3.90 35.75 7.67
N LEU A 557 -4.19 35.69 6.36
CA LEU A 557 -3.30 35.14 5.35
C LEU A 557 -1.98 35.89 5.34
N PHE A 558 -1.97 37.21 5.32
CA PHE A 558 -0.74 38.01 5.34
C PHE A 558 0.14 37.69 6.56
N GLU A 559 -0.44 37.64 7.76
CA GLU A 559 0.32 37.31 8.98
C GLU A 559 0.82 35.85 8.97
N PHE A 560 0.04 34.92 8.43
CA PHE A 560 0.46 33.54 8.22
C PHE A 560 1.67 33.46 7.27
N ARG A 561 1.60 34.14 6.12
CA ARG A 561 2.68 34.20 5.13
C ARG A 561 3.96 34.81 5.70
N LYS A 562 3.83 35.85 6.52
CA LYS A 562 4.96 36.52 7.19
C LYS A 562 5.74 35.56 8.09
N GLN A 563 5.06 34.61 8.73
CA GLN A 563 5.71 33.61 9.60
C GLN A 563 6.47 32.55 8.80
N LEU A 564 5.99 32.24 7.59
CA LEU A 564 6.63 31.26 6.70
C LEU A 564 7.75 31.88 5.83
N GLY A 565 7.84 33.22 5.76
CA GLY A 565 8.84 33.92 4.93
C GLY A 565 8.53 33.86 3.43
N LEU A 566 7.25 33.74 3.05
CA LEU A 566 6.82 33.38 1.70
C LEU A 566 7.18 34.41 0.62
N TYR A 567 7.41 33.90 -0.60
CA TYR A 567 7.51 34.66 -1.85
C TYR A 567 6.15 35.26 -2.27
N ASP A 568 6.18 36.34 -3.07
CA ASP A 568 5.00 36.78 -3.82
C ASP A 568 4.71 35.74 -4.91
N TYR A 569 3.65 34.96 -4.73
CA TYR A 569 3.26 33.90 -5.66
C TYR A 569 2.64 34.47 -6.93
N SER A 570 3.07 33.96 -8.09
CA SER A 570 2.45 34.33 -9.35
C SER A 570 1.02 33.75 -9.43
N SER A 571 0.21 34.30 -10.34
CA SER A 571 -1.12 33.73 -10.60
C SER A 571 -1.05 32.30 -11.15
N ASP A 572 0.05 31.95 -11.82
CA ASP A 572 0.28 30.61 -12.37
C ASP A 572 0.64 29.62 -11.26
N ASP A 573 1.50 29.99 -10.31
CA ASP A 573 1.85 29.14 -9.16
C ASP A 573 0.61 28.79 -8.32
N ILE A 574 -0.27 29.78 -8.10
CA ILE A 574 -1.54 29.59 -7.38
C ILE A 574 -2.46 28.62 -8.14
N MET A 575 -2.54 28.77 -9.47
CA MET A 575 -3.36 27.90 -10.33
C MET A 575 -2.84 26.47 -10.32
N ASP A 576 -1.53 26.28 -10.46
CA ASP A 576 -0.89 24.96 -10.46
C ASP A 576 -1.01 24.27 -9.10
N THR A 577 -0.88 25.02 -8.00
CA THR A 577 -1.12 24.52 -6.65
C THR A 577 -2.56 24.02 -6.49
N ALA A 578 -3.54 24.82 -6.91
CA ALA A 578 -4.95 24.45 -6.79
C ALA A 578 -5.30 23.21 -7.64
N LYS A 579 -4.71 23.10 -8.84
CA LYS A 579 -4.85 21.90 -9.69
C LYS A 579 -4.18 20.67 -9.06
N ALA A 580 -2.99 20.83 -8.48
CA ALA A 580 -2.27 19.74 -7.84
C ALA A 580 -3.06 19.19 -6.65
N PHE A 581 -3.60 20.06 -5.80
CA PHE A 581 -4.47 19.67 -4.69
C PHE A 581 -5.76 19.01 -5.19
N GLN A 582 -6.42 19.58 -6.21
CA GLN A 582 -7.60 18.96 -6.82
C GLN A 582 -7.30 17.56 -7.34
N GLN A 583 -6.22 17.40 -8.10
CA GLN A 583 -5.82 16.10 -8.64
C GLN A 583 -5.53 15.10 -7.53
N PHE A 584 -4.91 15.53 -6.43
CA PHE A 584 -4.67 14.67 -5.27
C PHE A 584 -6.00 14.15 -4.69
N ILE A 585 -6.97 15.04 -4.42
CA ILE A 585 -8.26 14.67 -3.85
C ILE A 585 -9.05 13.77 -4.81
N ASP A 586 -9.13 14.12 -6.10
CA ASP A 586 -9.87 13.35 -7.11
C ASP A 586 -9.32 11.91 -7.28
N ARG A 587 -8.02 11.69 -7.04
CA ARG A 587 -7.45 10.34 -7.06
C ARG A 587 -7.94 9.46 -5.91
N HIS A 588 -8.27 10.06 -4.77
CA HIS A 588 -8.70 9.36 -3.55
C HIS A 588 -10.21 9.16 -3.44
N LEU A 589 -11.01 9.85 -4.27
CA LEU A 589 -12.40 9.50 -4.57
C LEU A 589 -12.45 8.09 -5.20
#